data_AF-A0A8S8YYV4-F1
#
_entry.id   AF-A0A8S8YYV4-F1
#
_cell.length_a   1.000
_cell.length_b   1.000
_cell.length_c   1.000
_cell.angle_alpha   90.00
_cell.angle_beta   90.00
_cell.angle_gamma   90.00
#
_symmetry.space_group_name_H-M   'P 1'
#
loop_
_entity.id
_entity.type
_entity.pdbx_description
1 polymer ?
#
loop_
_entity_poly.entity_id
_entity_poly.type
_entity_poly.pdbx_seq_one_letter_code
_entity_poly.pdbx_strand_id
1 'polypeptide(L)'
;MEASKLATIAKMRALGYSQREIADEIGVSQPSVAYQLRKLKGMAAEGPRDEVLSKVLLSGFLDSLTGSALLRFLQFSPEEEEALDEGDGSEDAIYY
;
A
#
# COMPACT_ATOMS: atom_id res chain seq x y z
N MET A 1 13.84 9.28 3.74
CA MET A 1 13.70 7.83 3.96
C MET A 1 12.97 7.28 2.77
N GLU A 2 13.43 6.17 2.22
CA GLU A 2 12.81 5.50 1.06
C GLU A 2 11.38 5.06 1.35
N ALA A 3 10.50 5.14 0.35
CA ALA A 3 9.09 4.73 0.46
C ALA A 3 8.95 3.25 0.86
N SER A 4 9.82 2.39 0.31
CA SER A 4 9.89 0.97 0.66
C SER A 4 10.15 0.74 2.15
N LYS A 5 11.12 1.46 2.75
CA LYS A 5 11.40 1.35 4.19
C LYS A 5 10.23 1.83 5.04
N LEU A 6 9.51 2.87 4.61
CA LEU A 6 8.32 3.37 5.30
C LEU A 6 7.18 2.34 5.28
N ALA A 7 6.96 1.67 4.15
CA ALA A 7 5.99 0.60 4.02
C ALA A 7 6.33 -0.57 4.97
N THR A 8 7.59 -0.97 5.04
CA THR A 8 8.06 -2.00 5.97
C THR A 8 7.83 -1.61 7.44
N ILE A 9 8.13 -0.35 7.81
CA ILE A 9 7.86 0.18 9.17
C ILE A 9 6.37 0.05 9.52
N ALA A 10 5.48 0.47 8.61
CA ALA A 10 4.05 0.44 8.84
C ALA A 10 3.53 -1.00 8.98
N LYS A 11 3.96 -1.90 8.09
CA LYS A 11 3.59 -3.32 8.09
C LYS A 11 4.02 -4.01 9.37
N MET A 12 5.30 -3.96 9.71
CA MET A 12 5.82 -4.60 10.91
C MET A 12 5.18 -4.02 12.18
N ARG A 13 4.92 -2.70 12.21
CA ARG A 13 4.23 -2.12 13.37
C ARG A 13 2.81 -2.65 13.52
N ALA A 14 2.07 -2.83 12.42
CA ALA A 14 0.73 -3.43 12.42
C ALA A 14 0.73 -4.89 12.89
N LEU A 15 1.81 -5.63 12.63
CA LEU A 15 2.01 -7.01 13.07
C LEU A 15 2.49 -7.13 14.54
N GLY A 16 2.70 -6.01 15.23
CA GLY A 16 3.03 -6.00 16.66
C GLY A 16 4.52 -5.94 16.99
N TYR A 17 5.41 -5.89 15.98
CA TYR A 17 6.86 -5.79 16.21
C TYR A 17 7.23 -4.49 16.94
N SER A 18 8.30 -4.59 17.74
CA SER A 18 8.89 -3.45 18.47
C SER A 18 9.68 -2.54 17.52
N GLN A 19 9.83 -1.27 17.90
CA GLN A 19 10.61 -0.32 17.10
C GLN A 19 12.08 -0.72 16.94
N ARG A 20 12.63 -1.47 17.91
CA ARG A 20 13.98 -2.00 17.85
C ARG A 20 14.09 -3.07 16.76
N GLU A 21 13.19 -4.05 16.77
CA GLU A 21 13.15 -5.11 15.74
C GLU A 21 12.96 -4.53 14.33
N ILE A 22 12.11 -3.51 14.19
CA ILE A 22 11.90 -2.82 12.92
C ILE A 22 13.19 -2.09 12.47
N ALA A 23 13.90 -1.46 13.40
CA ALA A 23 15.13 -0.74 13.13
C ALA A 23 16.26 -1.69 12.69
N ASP A 24 16.37 -2.82 13.38
CA ASP A 24 17.31 -3.90 13.09
C ASP A 24 17.03 -4.48 11.69
N GLU A 25 15.76 -4.72 11.34
CA GLU A 25 15.33 -5.27 10.04
C GLU A 25 15.71 -4.39 8.85
N ILE A 26 15.45 -3.07 8.92
CA ILE A 26 15.62 -2.17 7.76
C ILE A 26 16.93 -1.39 7.77
N GLY A 27 17.82 -1.70 8.72
CA GLY A 27 19.14 -1.11 8.88
C GLY A 27 19.09 0.40 9.15
N VAL A 28 18.25 0.84 10.10
CA VAL A 28 18.15 2.24 10.52
C VAL A 28 18.17 2.37 12.03
N SER A 29 18.22 3.58 12.55
CA SER A 29 18.17 3.81 14.00
C SER A 29 16.73 3.71 14.54
N GLN A 30 16.58 3.17 15.76
CA GLN A 30 15.28 3.13 16.46
C GLN A 30 14.58 4.49 16.57
N PRO A 31 15.27 5.62 16.86
CA PRO A 31 14.66 6.95 16.85
C PRO A 31 14.10 7.35 15.47
N SER A 32 14.74 6.92 14.37
CA SER A 32 14.22 7.17 13.02
C SER A 32 12.89 6.45 12.80
N VAL A 33 12.77 5.19 13.23
CA VAL A 33 11.50 4.45 13.19
C VAL A 33 10.43 5.15 14.03
N ALA A 34 10.78 5.56 15.25
CA ALA A 34 9.86 6.28 16.13
C ALA A 34 9.33 7.58 15.50
N TYR A 35 10.22 8.35 14.86
CA TYR A 35 9.86 9.57 14.14
C TYR A 35 8.88 9.29 13.00
N GLN A 36 9.16 8.27 12.17
CA GLN A 36 8.27 7.92 11.05
C GLN A 36 6.91 7.44 11.52
N LEU A 37 6.84 6.63 12.58
CA LEU A 37 5.58 6.20 13.17
C LEU A 37 4.78 7.38 13.72
N ARG A 38 5.43 8.37 14.34
CA ARG A 38 4.77 9.60 14.79
C ARG A 38 4.21 10.39 13.61
N LYS A 39 4.98 10.51 12.53
CA LYS A 39 4.55 11.18 11.30
C LYS A 39 3.35 10.46 10.66
N LEU A 40 3.40 9.14 10.53
CA LEU A 40 2.29 8.29 10.05
C LEU A 40 1.03 8.47 10.89
N LYS A 41 1.17 8.50 12.22
CA LYS A 41 0.06 8.76 13.14
C LYS A 41 -0.55 10.15 12.93
N GLY A 42 0.29 11.17 12.72
CA GLY A 42 -0.16 12.54 12.42
C GLY A 42 -0.95 12.60 11.11
N MET A 43 -0.40 12.05 10.03
CA MET A 43 -1.09 11.98 8.73
C MET A 43 -2.44 11.25 8.82
N ALA A 44 -2.50 10.16 9.59
CA ALA A 44 -3.74 9.46 9.82
C ALA A 44 -4.73 10.28 10.67
N ALA A 45 -4.26 11.07 11.65
CA ALA A 45 -5.12 11.86 12.54
C ALA A 45 -5.67 13.14 11.89
N GLU A 46 -4.91 13.75 10.97
CA GLU A 46 -5.24 15.03 10.35
C GLU A 46 -6.01 14.90 9.02
N GLY A 47 -5.99 13.72 8.39
CA GLY A 47 -6.85 13.44 7.23
C GLY A 47 -8.26 13.02 7.67
N PRO A 48 -9.32 13.38 6.93
CA PRO A 48 -10.63 12.75 7.10
C PRO A 48 -10.48 11.26 6.76
N ARG A 49 -10.23 10.45 7.80
CA ARG A 49 -9.99 9.00 7.69
C ARG A 49 -11.09 8.32 6.90
N ASP A 50 -12.33 8.78 7.11
CA ASP A 50 -13.50 8.31 6.39
C ASP A 50 -13.50 8.80 4.94
N GLU A 51 -13.24 10.08 4.63
CA GLU A 51 -13.33 10.50 3.22
C GLU A 51 -12.23 9.90 2.34
N VAL A 52 -10.99 9.76 2.80
CA VAL A 52 -9.93 9.21 1.93
C VAL A 52 -10.09 7.70 1.79
N LEU A 53 -10.37 6.99 2.88
CA LEU A 53 -10.61 5.55 2.85
C LEU A 53 -11.92 5.24 2.12
N SER A 54 -13.01 5.94 2.43
CA SER A 54 -14.29 5.78 1.74
C SER A 54 -14.23 6.28 0.31
N LYS A 55 -13.43 7.28 -0.07
CA LYS A 55 -13.31 7.69 -1.47
C LYS A 55 -12.50 6.68 -2.28
N VAL A 56 -11.42 6.12 -1.72
CA VAL A 56 -10.66 5.03 -2.36
C VAL A 56 -11.48 3.73 -2.40
N LEU A 57 -12.24 3.42 -1.35
CA LEU A 57 -13.13 2.27 -1.31
C LEU A 57 -14.36 2.47 -2.20
N LEU A 58 -15.04 3.62 -2.19
CA LEU A 58 -16.19 3.90 -3.06
C LEU A 58 -15.77 4.03 -4.52
N SER A 59 -14.62 4.66 -4.82
CA SER A 59 -14.12 4.71 -6.20
C SER A 59 -13.76 3.31 -6.70
N GLY A 60 -13.16 2.47 -5.85
CA GLY A 60 -12.93 1.05 -6.17
C GLY A 60 -14.18 0.16 -6.18
N PHE A 61 -15.28 0.63 -5.55
CA PHE A 61 -16.56 -0.09 -5.46
C PHE A 61 -17.48 0.22 -6.65
N LEU A 62 -17.46 1.45 -7.18
CA LEU A 62 -18.24 1.81 -8.37
C LEU A 62 -17.65 1.21 -9.65
N ASP A 63 -16.32 1.05 -9.72
CA ASP A 63 -15.64 0.41 -10.86
C ASP A 63 -15.57 -1.13 -10.74
N SER A 64 -15.77 -1.70 -9.55
CA SER A 64 -15.77 -3.15 -9.36
C SER A 64 -16.88 -3.59 -8.40
N LEU A 65 -17.83 -4.37 -8.91
CA LEU A 65 -18.69 -5.24 -8.10
C LEU A 65 -17.89 -6.40 -7.45
N THR A 66 -16.60 -6.23 -7.18
CA THR A 66 -15.68 -7.32 -6.79
C THR A 66 -14.58 -6.82 -5.84
N GLY A 67 -14.91 -6.22 -4.69
CA GLY A 67 -14.12 -6.24 -3.43
C GLY A 67 -12.56 -6.16 -3.45
N SER A 68 -11.94 -5.64 -4.51
CA SER A 68 -10.55 -5.93 -4.86
C SER A 68 -9.57 -4.95 -4.22
N ALA A 69 -10.03 -3.78 -3.79
CA ALA A 69 -9.21 -2.81 -3.06
C ALA A 69 -8.75 -3.36 -1.70
N LEU A 70 -9.64 -4.07 -0.98
CA LEU A 70 -9.29 -4.74 0.27
C LEU A 70 -8.37 -5.94 0.02
N LEU A 71 -8.62 -6.71 -1.04
CA LEU A 71 -7.75 -7.80 -1.46
C LEU A 71 -6.36 -7.29 -1.83
N ARG A 72 -6.21 -6.20 -2.58
CA ARG A 72 -4.89 -5.64 -2.97
C ARG A 72 -4.14 -5.02 -1.79
N PHE A 73 -4.87 -4.51 -0.79
CA PHE A 73 -4.30 -4.11 0.50
C PHE A 73 -3.79 -5.32 1.31
N LEU A 74 -4.52 -6.44 1.28
CA LEU A 74 -4.15 -7.67 1.98
C LEU A 74 -3.11 -8.52 1.22
N GLN A 75 -3.05 -8.43 -0.10
CA GLN A 75 -2.21 -9.22 -1.01
C GLN A 75 -0.86 -8.58 -1.36
N PHE A 76 -0.47 -7.46 -0.72
CA PHE A 76 0.90 -6.94 -0.86
C PHE A 76 1.91 -7.78 -0.03
N SER A 77 1.96 -9.08 -0.32
CA SER A 77 3.15 -9.91 -0.13
C SER A 77 4.15 -9.57 -1.23
N PRO A 78 5.46 -9.49 -0.93
CA PRO A 78 6.47 -9.22 -1.94
C PRO A 78 6.69 -10.49 -2.75
N GLU A 79 5.80 -10.78 -3.68
CA GLU A 79 6.06 -11.69 -4.79
C GLU A 79 5.76 -10.86 -6.03
N GLU A 80 6.84 -10.22 -6.46
CA GLU A 80 7.23 -9.84 -7.82
C GLU A 80 6.24 -9.10 -8.74
N GLU A 81 6.78 -8.05 -9.36
CA GLU A 81 6.29 -7.49 -10.62
C GLU A 81 5.95 -8.61 -11.62
N GLU A 82 4.66 -8.81 -11.88
CA GLU A 82 4.24 -9.23 -13.20
C GLU A 82 3.60 -8.04 -13.89
N ALA A 83 4.39 -7.50 -14.80
CA ALA A 83 3.98 -6.60 -15.85
C ALA A 83 2.75 -7.17 -16.56
N LEU A 84 1.72 -6.34 -16.71
CA LEU A 84 0.86 -6.39 -17.89
C LEU A 84 0.67 -4.94 -18.35
N ASP A 85 1.76 -4.42 -18.92
CA ASP A 85 1.65 -3.57 -20.10
C ASP A 85 1.21 -4.48 -21.25
N GLU A 86 0.01 -4.25 -21.78
CA GLU A 86 -0.21 -4.25 -23.23
C GLU A 86 -1.29 -3.21 -23.52
N GLY A 87 -0.86 -1.96 -23.56
CA GLY A 87 -1.49 -0.98 -24.42
C GLY A 87 -0.98 -1.11 -25.85
N ASP A 88 -1.93 -1.17 -26.78
CA ASP A 88 -1.84 -0.89 -28.22
C ASP A 88 -1.46 -2.05 -29.16
N GLY A 89 -2.28 -2.23 -30.20
CA GLY A 89 -2.21 -3.36 -31.12
C GLY A 89 -3.44 -3.42 -32.04
N SER A 90 -3.46 -2.51 -33.00
CA SER A 90 -4.31 -2.45 -34.17
C SER A 90 -4.56 -3.80 -34.89
N GLU A 91 -5.73 -3.85 -35.54
CA GLU A 91 -6.09 -4.62 -36.74
C GLU A 91 -6.61 -6.07 -36.62
N ASP A 92 -7.83 -6.21 -37.18
CA ASP A 92 -8.40 -7.32 -37.95
C ASP A 92 -8.74 -8.67 -37.29
N ALA A 93 -10.05 -8.85 -37.07
CA ALA A 93 -10.72 -10.11 -37.41
C ALA A 93 -12.19 -9.86 -37.80
N ILE A 94 -12.42 -9.82 -39.11
CA ILE A 94 -13.69 -10.12 -39.78
C ILE A 94 -14.15 -11.55 -39.45
N TYR A 95 -15.46 -11.82 -39.59
CA TYR A 95 -16.24 -13.09 -39.64
C TYR A 95 -17.23 -13.21 -38.45
N TYR A 96 -18.55 -13.34 -38.59
CA TYR A 96 -19.48 -13.60 -39.72
C TYR A 96 -20.75 -12.75 -39.53
#